data_AF-A0A6G8J7W3-F1
#
_entry.id   AF-A0A6G8J7W3-F1
#
_cell.length_a   1.000
_cell.length_b   1.000
_cell.length_c   1.000
_cell.angle_alpha   90.00
_cell.angle_beta   90.00
_cell.angle_gamma   90.00
#
_symmetry.space_group_name_H-M   'P 1'
#
loop_
_entity.id
_entity.type
_entity.pdbx_description
1 polymer ?
#
loop_
_entity_poly.entity_id
_entity_poly.type
_entity_poly.pdbx_seq_one_letter_code
_entity_poly.pdbx_strand_id
1 'polypeptide(L)'
;MQNISIKNFLKFFSLQLLRNKYHYEIKREKNLIYIKGKCDEFDLRKLNYVYLVKDPDIRNNNLTLYLNDFFKIGLNYKGFTRIYQELSKQFGFNDQLFFNHLCKKKPFSVEIWRKKQTRNYQILDDVYVDYTEGFEILSPQKQFIPWGTTYTELFKIKSLKKKDFIHYEFEYPIRVGRLLLDNVYVTPAVIKDTPVLKLYVNCYHQSATDLSYTEIKNTLTHNNMSSLFEKENEKSLNTQITFGSLEIGLHYSKHTRYYFDQGYTKLEISDKNEYLRYIANYPYEEKLEISNYLIIDSNELIKNDFTSDKNIKRRPPKIKSHFGNDTVIWVDNSNKKIGFTSDNKSIVLNQDSIKNFVILNIKTTRKNNRDILIEESFTQEQNRLIFEANYNTLKKYVNDIKRIANKDVVIIEDYIEDV
;
A
#
# COMPACT_ATOMS: atom_id res chain seq x y z
N MET A 1 10.41 -29.41 30.12
CA MET A 1 11.74 -29.49 29.46
C MET A 1 11.65 -30.53 28.36
N GLN A 2 11.48 -30.14 27.09
CA GLN A 2 11.78 -31.05 25.98
C GLN A 2 13.27 -30.91 25.70
N ASN A 3 14.04 -31.92 26.13
CA ASN A 3 15.47 -31.97 25.87
C ASN A 3 15.69 -32.08 24.36
N ILE A 4 16.36 -31.08 23.79
CA ILE A 4 16.97 -31.17 22.46
C ILE A 4 17.83 -32.44 22.46
N SER A 5 17.55 -33.38 21.57
CA SER A 5 18.30 -34.65 21.54
C SER A 5 19.80 -34.37 21.40
N ILE A 6 20.64 -35.22 22.00
CA ILE A 6 22.11 -35.13 21.91
C ILE A 6 22.57 -34.99 20.44
N LYS A 7 21.86 -35.62 19.51
CA LYS A 7 22.07 -35.50 18.06
C LYS A 7 21.85 -34.07 17.51
N ASN A 8 20.85 -33.35 18.02
CA ASN A 8 20.58 -31.96 17.64
C ASN A 8 21.57 -30.98 18.30
N PHE A 9 22.04 -31.30 19.52
CA PHE A 9 23.12 -30.54 20.16
C PHE A 9 24.43 -30.65 19.37
N LEU A 10 24.80 -31.84 18.91
CA LEU A 10 25.95 -32.06 18.04
C LEU A 10 25.83 -31.32 16.69
N LYS A 11 24.62 -31.25 16.10
CA LYS A 11 24.36 -30.44 14.90
C LYS A 11 24.59 -28.94 15.14
N PHE A 12 24.14 -28.40 16.27
CA PHE A 12 24.44 -27.02 16.66
C PHE A 12 25.93 -26.77 16.87
N PHE A 13 26.62 -27.70 17.53
CA PHE A 13 28.07 -27.60 17.75
C PHE A 13 28.83 -27.60 16.40
N SER A 14 28.39 -28.41 15.44
CA SER A 14 28.98 -28.41 14.09
C SER A 14 28.74 -27.10 13.31
N LEU A 15 27.63 -26.39 13.56
CA LEU A 15 27.40 -25.04 13.01
C LEU A 15 28.35 -23.99 13.59
N GLN A 16 28.74 -24.13 14.86
CA GLN A 16 29.71 -23.22 15.51
C GLN A 16 31.11 -23.39 14.92
N LEU A 17 31.50 -24.61 14.56
CA LEU A 17 32.81 -24.92 13.96
C LEU A 17 32.96 -24.41 12.52
N LEU A 18 31.86 -24.17 11.80
CA LEU A 18 31.88 -23.75 10.39
C LEU A 18 31.98 -22.23 10.17
N ARG A 19 32.00 -21.38 11.20
CA ARG A 19 31.65 -19.95 11.04
C ARG A 19 32.45 -19.00 11.94
N ASN A 20 33.45 -18.33 11.36
CA ASN A 20 34.21 -17.24 12.00
C ASN A 20 34.52 -16.07 11.05
N LYS A 21 33.55 -15.64 10.22
CA LYS A 21 33.77 -14.56 9.22
C LYS A 21 32.85 -13.34 9.31
N TYR A 22 31.90 -13.28 10.26
CA TYR A 22 30.95 -12.15 10.37
C TYR A 22 30.83 -11.62 11.80
N HIS A 23 30.84 -10.29 11.94
CA HIS A 23 30.89 -9.58 13.22
C HIS A 23 29.52 -9.27 13.87
N TYR A 24 28.43 -9.88 13.40
CA TYR A 24 27.10 -9.61 13.93
C TYR A 24 26.79 -10.46 15.18
N GLU A 25 26.31 -9.79 16.23
CA GLU A 25 25.87 -10.41 17.48
C GLU A 25 24.37 -10.16 17.65
N ILE A 26 23.60 -11.23 17.85
CA ILE A 26 22.17 -11.12 18.14
C ILE A 26 21.94 -11.04 19.65
N LYS A 27 21.15 -10.06 20.06
CA LYS A 27 20.77 -9.85 21.45
C LYS A 27 19.26 -9.78 21.58
N ARG A 28 18.80 -10.04 22.80
CA ARG A 28 17.40 -9.98 23.17
C ARG A 28 17.26 -9.28 24.50
N GLU A 29 16.34 -8.34 24.56
CA GLU A 29 15.93 -7.63 25.77
C GLU A 29 14.41 -7.72 25.88
N LYS A 30 13.92 -8.53 26.83
CA LYS A 30 12.49 -8.83 26.99
C LYS A 30 11.84 -9.35 25.69
N ASN A 31 11.05 -8.51 25.02
CA ASN A 31 10.36 -8.82 23.77
C ASN A 31 11.05 -8.24 22.54
N LEU A 32 12.14 -7.48 22.70
CA LEU A 32 12.88 -6.92 21.59
C LEU A 32 14.08 -7.81 21.25
N ILE A 33 14.28 -8.07 19.96
CA ILE A 33 15.48 -8.65 19.39
C ILE A 33 16.16 -7.60 18.55
N TYR A 34 17.48 -7.50 18.64
CA TYR A 34 18.26 -6.61 17.80
C TYR A 34 19.60 -7.24 17.42
N ILE A 35 20.16 -6.79 16.30
CA ILE A 35 21.45 -7.26 15.77
C ILE A 35 22.48 -6.15 15.98
N LYS A 36 23.44 -6.36 16.87
CA LYS A 36 24.53 -5.40 17.12
C LYS A 36 25.34 -5.19 15.84
N GLY A 37 25.52 -3.94 15.45
CA GLY A 37 26.17 -3.55 14.20
C GLY A 37 25.20 -3.39 13.01
N LYS A 38 23.90 -3.57 13.23
CA LYS A 38 22.83 -3.17 12.30
C LYS A 38 21.81 -2.28 13.01
N CYS A 39 21.14 -1.41 12.25
CA CYS A 39 19.99 -0.65 12.72
C CYS A 39 18.69 -1.46 12.61
N ASP A 40 18.73 -2.75 12.95
CA ASP A 40 17.58 -3.65 12.85
C ASP A 40 17.15 -4.09 14.26
N GLU A 41 15.91 -3.76 14.64
CA GLU A 41 15.23 -4.27 15.83
C GLU A 41 13.87 -4.88 15.48
N PHE A 42 13.41 -5.84 16.30
CA PHE A 42 12.15 -6.54 16.12
C PHE A 42 11.45 -6.80 17.45
N ASP A 43 10.19 -6.36 17.53
CA ASP A 43 9.31 -6.67 18.65
C ASP A 43 8.60 -8.01 18.44
N LEU A 44 8.98 -9.00 19.24
CA LEU A 44 8.44 -10.36 19.24
C LEU A 44 6.93 -10.43 19.47
N ARG A 45 6.30 -9.40 20.02
CA ARG A 45 4.83 -9.34 20.14
C ARG A 45 4.14 -9.26 18.77
N LYS A 46 4.86 -8.78 17.75
CA LYS A 46 4.41 -8.64 16.35
C LYS A 46 4.72 -9.87 15.49
N LEU A 47 5.31 -10.92 16.07
CA LEU A 47 5.67 -12.13 15.34
C LEU A 47 4.42 -12.90 14.89
N ASN A 48 4.28 -13.12 13.59
CA ASN A 48 3.16 -13.84 12.98
C ASN A 48 3.59 -15.20 12.42
N TYR A 49 4.81 -15.30 11.89
CA TYR A 49 5.35 -16.55 11.38
C TYR A 49 6.88 -16.54 11.39
N VAL A 50 7.47 -17.73 11.30
CA VAL A 50 8.91 -17.92 11.23
C VAL A 50 9.26 -18.91 10.13
N TYR A 51 10.11 -18.48 9.21
CA TYR A 51 10.64 -19.32 8.14
C TYR A 51 12.13 -19.58 8.32
N LEU A 52 12.56 -20.79 7.99
CA LEU A 52 13.95 -21.12 7.75
C LEU A 52 14.18 -21.12 6.24
N VAL A 53 15.11 -20.28 5.79
CA VAL A 53 15.37 -20.05 4.37
C VAL A 53 16.82 -20.29 4.05
N LYS A 54 17.04 -21.05 2.98
CA LYS A 54 18.33 -21.16 2.30
C LYS A 54 18.17 -20.64 0.87
N ASP A 55 18.64 -19.43 0.64
CA ASP A 55 18.55 -18.77 -0.65
C ASP A 55 19.95 -18.59 -1.26
N PRO A 56 20.23 -19.18 -2.44
CA PRO A 56 21.53 -19.05 -3.12
C PRO A 56 21.79 -17.63 -3.62
N ASP A 57 20.75 -16.82 -3.82
CA ASP A 57 20.88 -15.45 -4.34
C ASP A 57 21.31 -14.45 -3.25
N ILE A 58 21.24 -14.85 -1.98
CA ILE A 58 21.80 -14.10 -0.86
C ILE A 58 23.29 -14.42 -0.77
N ARG A 59 24.15 -13.43 -1.06
CA ARG A 59 25.62 -13.55 -0.97
C ARG A 59 26.03 -14.33 0.29
N ASN A 60 26.76 -15.44 0.08
CA ASN A 60 27.25 -16.39 1.10
C ASN A 60 26.29 -17.49 1.59
N ASN A 61 25.26 -17.89 0.82
CA ASN A 61 24.49 -19.13 1.03
C ASN A 61 24.05 -19.32 2.50
N ASN A 62 23.66 -18.21 3.13
CA ASN A 62 23.47 -18.14 4.57
C ASN A 62 22.06 -18.62 4.89
N LEU A 63 21.97 -19.85 5.38
CA LEU A 63 20.80 -20.34 6.09
C LEU A 63 20.37 -19.27 7.12
N THR A 64 19.17 -18.76 6.96
CA THR A 64 18.65 -17.56 7.65
C THR A 64 17.28 -17.87 8.25
N LEU A 65 17.08 -17.39 9.48
CA LEU A 65 15.79 -17.40 10.15
C LEU A 65 15.09 -16.07 9.87
N TYR A 66 13.92 -16.14 9.23
CA TYR A 66 13.07 -15.00 8.96
C TYR A 66 11.99 -14.90 10.03
N LEU A 67 11.97 -13.79 10.76
CA LEU A 67 10.89 -13.41 11.65
C LEU A 67 9.97 -12.46 10.88
N ASN A 68 8.78 -12.92 10.53
CA ASN A 68 7.97 -12.35 9.45
C ASN A 68 8.79 -12.28 8.13
N ASP A 69 8.46 -11.36 7.23
CA ASP A 69 9.10 -11.16 5.92
C ASP A 69 10.37 -10.30 5.96
N PHE A 70 10.55 -9.46 6.99
CA PHE A 70 11.57 -8.40 7.00
C PHE A 70 12.75 -8.62 7.94
N PHE A 71 12.57 -9.24 9.12
CA PHE A 71 13.66 -9.35 10.10
C PHE A 71 14.43 -10.65 9.95
N LYS A 72 15.70 -10.55 9.53
CA LYS A 72 16.53 -11.67 9.08
C LYS A 72 17.68 -11.95 10.05
N ILE A 73 17.71 -13.16 10.59
CA ILE A 73 18.75 -13.61 11.51
C ILE A 73 19.60 -14.70 10.85
N GLY A 74 20.86 -14.39 10.58
CA GLY A 74 21.81 -15.38 10.10
C GLY A 74 22.10 -16.43 11.18
N LEU A 75 22.07 -17.71 10.82
CA LEU A 75 22.40 -18.79 11.76
C LEU A 75 23.87 -18.76 12.23
N ASN A 76 24.72 -17.92 11.61
CA ASN A 76 26.12 -17.72 11.94
C ASN A 76 26.37 -16.58 12.92
N TYR A 77 25.33 -15.85 13.34
CA TYR A 77 25.49 -14.71 14.24
C TYR A 77 25.87 -15.19 15.65
N LYS A 78 26.75 -14.43 16.31
CA LYS A 78 27.13 -14.70 17.70
C LYS A 78 25.87 -14.60 18.57
N GLY A 79 25.61 -15.62 19.39
CA GLY A 79 24.42 -15.70 20.25
C GLY A 79 23.22 -16.39 19.61
N PHE A 80 23.27 -16.78 18.32
CA PHE A 80 22.13 -17.40 17.63
C PHE A 80 21.56 -18.62 18.37
N THR A 81 22.40 -19.58 18.76
CA THR A 81 21.93 -20.82 19.41
C THR A 81 21.09 -20.53 20.66
N ARG A 82 21.54 -19.60 21.52
CA ARG A 82 20.80 -19.20 22.72
C ARG A 82 19.47 -18.56 22.36
N ILE A 83 19.47 -17.59 21.44
CA ILE A 83 18.25 -16.89 21.02
C ILE A 83 17.26 -17.84 20.35
N TYR A 84 17.72 -18.75 19.49
CA TYR A 84 16.88 -19.75 18.87
C TYR A 84 16.21 -20.65 19.91
N GLN A 85 16.96 -21.13 20.91
CA GLN A 85 16.40 -21.95 21.98
C GLN A 85 15.36 -21.19 22.81
N GLU A 86 15.62 -19.93 23.14
CA GLU A 86 14.66 -19.07 23.85
C GLU A 86 13.38 -18.85 23.03
N LEU A 87 13.51 -18.59 21.73
CA LEU A 87 12.39 -18.39 20.82
C LEU A 87 11.60 -19.68 20.60
N SER A 88 12.27 -20.79 20.32
CA SER A 88 11.65 -22.10 20.15
C SER A 88 10.88 -22.49 21.42
N LYS A 89 11.46 -22.29 22.61
CA LYS A 89 10.77 -22.52 23.89
C LYS A 89 9.56 -21.62 24.09
N GLN A 90 9.66 -20.34 23.73
CA GLN A 90 8.58 -19.37 23.91
C GLN A 90 7.41 -19.61 22.97
N PHE A 91 7.69 -19.89 21.70
CA PHE A 91 6.69 -19.93 20.64
C PHE A 91 6.31 -21.36 20.23
N GLY A 92 7.12 -22.37 20.56
CA GLY A 92 6.91 -23.76 20.17
C GLY A 92 7.29 -23.99 18.71
N PHE A 93 8.52 -23.64 18.31
CA PHE A 93 8.98 -23.88 16.94
C PHE A 93 9.03 -25.38 16.63
N ASN A 94 8.80 -25.74 15.37
CA ASN A 94 9.00 -27.09 14.87
C ASN A 94 10.50 -27.39 14.73
N ASP A 95 11.12 -27.67 15.87
CA ASP A 95 12.54 -27.99 15.98
C ASP A 95 12.94 -29.16 15.08
N GLN A 96 12.10 -30.21 15.01
CA GLN A 96 12.35 -31.35 14.14
C GLN A 96 12.50 -30.92 12.67
N LEU A 97 11.59 -30.08 12.19
CA LEU A 97 11.62 -29.54 10.83
C LEU A 97 12.86 -28.66 10.61
N PHE A 98 13.18 -27.79 11.56
CA PHE A 98 14.38 -26.96 11.53
C PHE A 98 15.67 -27.79 11.40
N PHE A 99 15.90 -28.78 12.29
CA PHE A 99 17.11 -29.60 12.27
C PHE A 99 17.20 -30.57 11.07
N ASN A 100 16.06 -30.93 10.48
CA ASN A 100 16.02 -31.71 9.25
C ASN A 100 16.45 -30.87 8.03
N HIS A 101 16.19 -29.56 8.06
CA HIS A 101 16.51 -28.65 6.96
C HIS A 101 17.90 -28.01 7.07
N LEU A 102 18.47 -27.99 8.27
CA LEU A 102 19.79 -27.41 8.57
C LEU A 102 20.93 -27.95 7.69
N CYS A 103 20.88 -29.24 7.33
CA CYS A 103 21.89 -29.90 6.51
C CYS A 103 21.52 -30.01 5.01
N LYS A 104 20.36 -29.47 4.59
CA LYS A 104 19.95 -29.56 3.19
C LYS A 104 20.85 -28.72 2.29
N LYS A 105 21.30 -29.31 1.19
CA LYS A 105 22.19 -28.65 0.22
C LYS A 105 21.44 -27.71 -0.73
N LYS A 106 20.28 -28.14 -1.23
CA LYS A 106 19.45 -27.38 -2.19
C LYS A 106 18.77 -26.17 -1.53
N PRO A 107 18.42 -25.12 -2.29
CA PRO A 107 17.62 -24.00 -1.80
C PRO A 107 16.28 -24.46 -1.24
N PHE A 108 15.79 -23.78 -0.21
CA PHE A 108 14.47 -24.04 0.36
C PHE A 108 13.96 -22.83 1.16
N SER A 109 12.65 -22.80 1.36
CA SER A 109 11.98 -21.96 2.33
C SER A 109 10.91 -22.78 3.04
N VAL A 110 11.03 -22.93 4.36
CA VAL A 110 10.14 -23.77 5.14
C VAL A 110 9.65 -23.02 6.37
N GLU A 111 8.33 -23.03 6.58
CA GLU A 111 7.71 -22.51 7.79
C GLU A 111 8.03 -23.46 8.94
N ILE A 112 8.63 -22.94 10.02
CA ILE A 112 8.88 -23.72 11.23
C ILE A 112 7.95 -23.33 12.36
N TRP A 113 7.21 -22.22 12.22
CA TRP A 113 6.22 -21.78 13.18
C TRP A 113 5.29 -20.72 12.59
N ARG A 114 4.05 -20.73 13.05
CA ARG A 114 3.05 -19.70 12.78
C ARG A 114 2.22 -19.42 14.02
N LYS A 115 1.94 -18.13 14.25
CA LYS A 115 1.03 -17.68 15.30
C LYS A 115 -0.36 -18.21 15.00
N LYS A 116 -0.97 -18.89 15.97
CA LYS A 116 -2.40 -19.22 15.88
C LYS A 116 -3.20 -17.93 15.86
N GLN A 117 -4.01 -17.75 14.82
CA GLN A 117 -4.85 -16.58 14.66
C GLN A 117 -6.28 -16.95 15.04
N THR A 118 -6.98 -16.03 15.70
CA THR A 118 -8.42 -16.13 15.86
C THR A 118 -9.08 -15.62 14.60
N ARG A 119 -10.14 -16.30 14.16
CA ARG A 119 -10.96 -15.79 13.07
C ARG A 119 -11.53 -14.44 13.47
N ASN A 120 -11.36 -13.43 12.61
CA ASN A 120 -11.72 -12.04 12.86
C ASN A 120 -12.73 -11.51 11.81
N TYR A 121 -13.44 -12.44 11.16
CA TYR A 121 -14.52 -12.14 10.24
C TYR A 121 -15.63 -13.17 10.43
N GLN A 122 -16.88 -12.77 10.20
CA GLN A 122 -18.03 -13.65 10.19
C GLN A 122 -18.87 -13.37 8.94
N ILE A 123 -19.43 -14.43 8.37
CA ILE A 123 -20.42 -14.35 7.30
C ILE A 123 -21.79 -14.46 7.97
N LEU A 124 -22.63 -13.46 7.76
CA LEU A 124 -23.97 -13.41 8.33
C LEU A 124 -24.96 -14.19 7.46
N ASP A 125 -25.92 -14.84 8.10
CA ASP A 125 -26.94 -15.66 7.43
C ASP A 125 -27.99 -14.79 6.72
N ASP A 126 -28.32 -13.61 7.27
CA ASP A 126 -29.31 -12.72 6.67
C ASP A 126 -28.84 -12.16 5.32
N VAL A 127 -29.82 -11.86 4.46
CA VAL A 127 -29.59 -11.24 3.16
C VAL A 127 -29.49 -9.73 3.32
N TYR A 128 -28.29 -9.23 3.60
CA TYR A 128 -27.98 -7.80 3.57
C TYR A 128 -27.62 -7.37 2.14
N VAL A 129 -28.27 -6.33 1.63
CA VAL A 129 -28.06 -5.77 0.28
C VAL A 129 -27.54 -4.34 0.28
N ASP A 130 -27.24 -3.79 1.46
CA ASP A 130 -26.83 -2.41 1.71
C ASP A 130 -25.33 -2.13 1.42
N TYR A 131 -24.67 -3.01 0.64
CA TYR A 131 -23.24 -2.86 0.29
C TYR A 131 -22.92 -1.48 -0.28
N THR A 132 -23.78 -0.96 -1.15
CA THR A 132 -23.59 0.34 -1.83
C THR A 132 -24.07 1.53 -1.02
N GLU A 133 -24.66 1.32 0.15
CA GLU A 133 -25.20 2.39 1.00
C GLU A 133 -24.20 2.86 2.04
N GLY A 134 -23.45 1.95 2.66
CA GLY A 134 -22.50 2.29 3.70
C GLY A 134 -21.95 1.08 4.47
N PHE A 135 -21.52 1.34 5.69
CA PHE A 135 -21.10 0.33 6.65
C PHE A 135 -21.64 0.64 8.04
N GLU A 136 -21.82 -0.38 8.87
CA GLU A 136 -22.35 -0.22 10.22
C GLU A 136 -21.27 -0.47 11.27
N ILE A 137 -21.10 0.46 12.19
CA ILE A 137 -20.25 0.29 13.37
C ILE A 137 -21.08 -0.37 14.47
N LEU A 138 -20.72 -1.58 14.87
CA LEU A 138 -21.42 -2.35 15.91
C LEU A 138 -20.95 -1.97 17.32
N SER A 139 -20.99 -0.68 17.63
CA SER A 139 -20.77 -0.17 18.98
C SER A 139 -22.02 -0.39 19.86
N PRO A 140 -21.95 -0.18 21.20
CA PRO A 140 -23.13 -0.26 22.07
C PRO A 140 -24.33 0.54 21.57
N GLN A 141 -24.07 1.69 20.93
CA GLN A 141 -25.04 2.39 20.10
C GLN A 141 -24.67 2.17 18.64
N LYS A 142 -25.35 1.24 17.96
CA LYS A 142 -25.08 0.95 16.55
C LYS A 142 -25.23 2.21 15.69
N GLN A 143 -24.33 2.39 14.75
CA GLN A 143 -24.31 3.56 13.87
C GLN A 143 -24.05 3.13 12.44
N PHE A 144 -24.98 3.46 11.55
CA PHE A 144 -24.80 3.29 10.12
C PHE A 144 -24.07 4.51 9.53
N ILE A 145 -23.01 4.28 8.78
CA ILE A 145 -22.15 5.28 8.18
C ILE A 145 -22.32 5.19 6.66
N PRO A 146 -23.03 6.13 6.04
CA PRO A 146 -23.19 6.15 4.59
C PRO A 146 -21.84 6.33 3.88
N TRP A 147 -21.68 5.69 2.73
CA TRP A 147 -20.62 6.04 1.79
C TRP A 147 -20.78 7.52 1.39
N GLY A 148 -19.71 8.31 1.54
CA GLY A 148 -19.78 9.77 1.43
C GLY A 148 -19.54 10.52 2.73
N THR A 149 -19.59 9.83 3.88
CA THR A 149 -19.19 10.41 5.18
C THR A 149 -17.71 10.80 5.13
N THR A 150 -17.39 12.05 5.47
CA THR A 150 -16.01 12.57 5.43
C THR A 150 -15.15 11.99 6.55
N TYR A 151 -13.82 12.00 6.39
CA TYR A 151 -12.93 11.65 7.50
C TYR A 151 -13.14 12.59 8.71
N THR A 152 -13.39 13.89 8.47
CA THR A 152 -13.70 14.86 9.54
C THR A 152 -14.92 14.44 10.36
N GLU A 153 -15.99 13.98 9.72
CA GLU A 153 -17.18 13.47 10.39
C GLU A 153 -16.92 12.14 11.08
N LEU A 154 -16.26 11.21 10.39
CA LEU A 154 -15.90 9.89 10.94
C LEU A 154 -15.08 10.02 12.23
N PHE A 155 -14.12 10.94 12.29
CA PHE A 155 -13.29 11.15 13.48
C PHE A 155 -14.08 11.72 14.69
N LYS A 156 -15.26 12.33 14.48
CA LYS A 156 -16.11 12.79 15.59
C LYS A 156 -16.81 11.65 16.33
N ILE A 157 -16.92 10.47 15.71
CA ILE A 157 -17.67 9.32 16.22
C ILE A 157 -16.97 8.64 17.41
N LYS A 158 -15.70 9.00 17.72
CA LYS A 158 -14.91 8.47 18.85
C LYS A 158 -14.83 6.93 18.92
N SER A 159 -14.94 6.26 17.78
CA SER A 159 -14.83 4.80 17.64
C SER A 159 -13.56 4.38 16.88
N LEU A 160 -12.57 5.28 16.80
CA LEU A 160 -11.31 5.08 16.07
C LEU A 160 -10.13 5.31 17.01
N LYS A 161 -9.18 4.39 17.00
CA LYS A 161 -7.89 4.50 17.69
C LYS A 161 -6.75 4.55 16.68
N LYS A 162 -5.67 5.24 17.02
CA LYS A 162 -4.45 5.25 16.19
C LYS A 162 -3.82 3.85 16.19
N LYS A 163 -3.59 3.28 15.01
CA LYS A 163 -2.96 1.96 14.82
C LYS A 163 -1.45 2.09 14.62
N ASP A 164 -1.05 2.99 13.72
CA ASP A 164 0.34 3.33 13.44
C ASP A 164 0.46 4.79 12.93
N PHE A 165 1.53 5.13 12.21
CA PHE A 165 1.77 6.50 11.76
C PHE A 165 0.66 7.05 10.84
N ILE A 166 0.10 6.21 9.97
CA ILE A 166 -0.86 6.62 8.94
C ILE A 166 -2.23 5.95 9.04
N HIS A 167 -2.36 4.89 9.85
CA HIS A 167 -3.60 4.11 9.95
C HIS A 167 -4.37 4.36 11.26
N TYR A 168 -5.70 4.33 11.16
CA TYR A 168 -6.64 4.36 12.28
C TYR A 168 -7.51 3.12 12.24
N GLU A 169 -7.66 2.42 13.35
CA GLU A 169 -8.44 1.19 13.49
C GLU A 169 -9.75 1.46 14.23
N PHE A 170 -10.84 0.86 13.77
CA PHE A 170 -12.11 0.90 14.48
C PHE A 170 -12.02 0.08 15.77
N GLU A 171 -12.55 0.63 16.86
CA GLU A 171 -12.58 -0.05 18.16
C GLU A 171 -13.63 -1.16 18.22
N TYR A 172 -14.66 -1.05 17.38
CA TYR A 172 -15.78 -1.99 17.30
C TYR A 172 -15.81 -2.70 15.95
N PRO A 173 -16.44 -3.88 15.87
CA PRO A 173 -16.64 -4.59 14.62
C PRO A 173 -17.42 -3.76 13.60
N ILE A 174 -17.09 -3.93 12.32
CA ILE A 174 -17.74 -3.25 11.20
C ILE A 174 -18.51 -4.27 10.37
N ARG A 175 -19.79 -4.00 10.10
CA ARG A 175 -20.59 -4.77 9.16
C ARG A 175 -20.64 -4.07 7.81
N VAL A 176 -20.34 -4.79 6.74
CA VAL A 176 -20.55 -4.38 5.35
C VAL A 176 -21.32 -5.47 4.63
N GLY A 177 -22.59 -5.21 4.32
CA GLY A 177 -23.49 -6.24 3.82
C GLY A 177 -23.50 -7.45 4.74
N ARG A 178 -23.14 -8.62 4.20
CA ARG A 178 -23.09 -9.90 4.93
C ARG A 178 -21.78 -10.16 5.67
N LEU A 179 -20.79 -9.28 5.56
CA LEU A 179 -19.51 -9.44 6.24
C LEU A 179 -19.52 -8.67 7.55
N LEU A 180 -19.25 -9.36 8.65
CA LEU A 180 -18.92 -8.75 9.94
C LEU A 180 -17.41 -8.88 10.14
N LEU A 181 -16.72 -7.76 10.37
CA LEU A 181 -15.26 -7.67 10.30
C LEU A 181 -14.71 -7.01 11.56
N ASP A 182 -13.73 -7.66 12.20
CA ASP A 182 -12.96 -7.08 13.30
C ASP A 182 -11.65 -6.47 12.79
N ASN A 183 -11.13 -5.49 13.52
CA ASN A 183 -9.84 -4.85 13.27
C ASN A 183 -9.78 -4.13 11.90
N VAL A 184 -10.93 -3.64 11.43
CA VAL A 184 -11.01 -2.79 10.24
C VAL A 184 -10.26 -1.49 10.50
N TYR A 185 -9.51 -1.04 9.51
CA TYR A 185 -8.76 0.19 9.58
C TYR A 185 -8.87 1.02 8.31
N VAL A 186 -8.60 2.31 8.45
CA VAL A 186 -8.62 3.30 7.37
C VAL A 186 -7.28 4.02 7.30
N THR A 187 -6.94 4.48 6.09
CA THR A 187 -5.85 5.42 5.85
C THR A 187 -6.49 6.74 5.45
N PRO A 188 -6.52 7.76 6.34
CA PRO A 188 -7.12 9.04 6.01
C PRO A 188 -6.41 9.72 4.84
N ALA A 189 -7.20 10.35 3.97
CA ALA A 189 -6.69 11.24 2.94
C ALA A 189 -5.96 12.45 3.57
N VAL A 190 -5.07 13.07 2.79
CA VAL A 190 -4.40 14.32 3.18
C VAL A 190 -5.43 15.43 3.47
N ILE A 191 -6.50 15.50 2.67
CA ILE A 191 -7.67 16.34 2.95
C ILE A 191 -8.66 15.51 3.79
N LYS A 192 -8.99 15.96 5.00
CA LYS A 192 -9.93 15.23 5.87
C LYS A 192 -11.41 15.51 5.56
N ASP A 193 -11.70 16.60 4.85
CA ASP A 193 -13.06 16.96 4.41
C ASP A 193 -13.51 16.18 3.16
N THR A 194 -12.88 15.04 2.89
CA THR A 194 -13.25 14.15 1.79
C THR A 194 -13.83 12.85 2.34
N PRO A 195 -14.72 12.19 1.57
CA PRO A 195 -15.29 10.91 1.96
C PRO A 195 -14.29 9.82 2.28
N VAL A 196 -14.70 8.90 3.15
CA VAL A 196 -14.00 7.63 3.38
C VAL A 196 -14.10 6.79 2.12
N LEU A 197 -12.98 6.63 1.42
CA LEU A 197 -12.97 5.88 0.15
C LEU A 197 -12.65 4.40 0.33
N LYS A 198 -11.91 4.05 1.39
CA LYS A 198 -11.38 2.70 1.56
C LYS A 198 -11.40 2.23 3.01
N LEU A 199 -11.87 1.00 3.19
CA LEU A 199 -11.69 0.21 4.40
C LEU A 199 -10.73 -0.93 4.11
N TYR A 200 -9.91 -1.27 5.09
CA TYR A 200 -8.95 -2.36 5.01
C TYR A 200 -9.09 -3.29 6.20
N VAL A 201 -8.91 -4.60 5.96
CA VAL A 201 -8.79 -5.58 7.02
C VAL A 201 -7.95 -6.76 6.54
N ASN A 202 -7.17 -7.33 7.45
CA ASN A 202 -6.51 -8.61 7.25
C ASN A 202 -7.42 -9.69 7.85
N CYS A 203 -8.07 -10.47 7.01
CA CYS A 203 -9.01 -11.53 7.40
C CYS A 203 -8.24 -12.82 7.69
N TYR A 204 -8.21 -13.22 8.95
CA TYR A 204 -7.59 -14.43 9.45
C TYR A 204 -8.62 -15.54 9.58
N HIS A 205 -8.24 -16.76 9.19
CA HIS A 205 -8.96 -17.99 9.53
C HIS A 205 -8.15 -18.78 10.58
N GLN A 206 -8.78 -19.62 11.41
CA GLN A 206 -8.05 -20.36 12.47
C GLN A 206 -6.96 -21.30 11.92
N SER A 207 -7.13 -21.79 10.69
CA SER A 207 -6.12 -22.59 10.00
C SER A 207 -4.92 -21.78 9.51
N ALA A 208 -5.06 -20.45 9.41
CA ALA A 208 -4.13 -19.53 8.76
C ALA A 208 -3.75 -19.96 7.33
N THR A 209 -4.75 -20.40 6.56
CA THR A 209 -4.67 -20.76 5.14
C THR A 209 -5.56 -19.84 4.28
N ASP A 210 -5.64 -20.13 2.99
CA ASP A 210 -6.53 -19.51 2.00
C ASP A 210 -8.04 -19.78 2.22
N LEU A 211 -8.41 -20.42 3.33
CA LEU A 211 -9.83 -20.58 3.71
C LEU A 211 -10.50 -19.23 3.93
N SER A 212 -9.80 -18.26 4.52
CA SER A 212 -10.32 -16.88 4.62
C SER A 212 -10.67 -16.28 3.26
N TYR A 213 -9.85 -16.54 2.24
CA TYR A 213 -10.06 -16.07 0.87
C TYR A 213 -11.28 -16.75 0.27
N THR A 214 -11.30 -18.08 0.35
CA THR A 214 -12.31 -18.93 -0.29
C THR A 214 -13.70 -18.70 0.30
N GLU A 215 -13.82 -18.63 1.63
CA GLU A 215 -15.10 -18.39 2.32
C GLU A 215 -15.67 -17.02 1.97
N ILE A 216 -14.84 -15.96 2.04
CA ILE A 216 -15.29 -14.59 1.74
C ILE A 216 -15.64 -14.45 0.26
N LYS A 217 -14.79 -14.98 -0.63
CA LYS A 217 -15.04 -14.96 -2.08
C LYS A 217 -16.36 -15.62 -2.41
N ASN A 218 -16.56 -16.87 -1.96
CA ASN A 218 -17.79 -17.61 -2.24
C ASN A 218 -19.01 -16.87 -1.69
N THR A 219 -18.92 -16.28 -0.49
CA THR A 219 -20.02 -15.49 0.07
C THR A 219 -20.39 -14.31 -0.83
N LEU A 220 -19.40 -13.59 -1.34
CA LEU A 220 -19.63 -12.38 -2.12
C LEU A 220 -20.10 -12.67 -3.55
N THR A 221 -19.59 -13.73 -4.19
CA THR A 221 -19.96 -14.07 -5.57
C THR A 221 -21.36 -14.64 -5.73
N HIS A 222 -21.98 -15.11 -4.64
CA HIS A 222 -23.38 -15.57 -4.64
C HIS A 222 -24.40 -14.44 -4.42
N ASN A 223 -23.97 -13.19 -4.24
CA ASN A 223 -24.86 -12.03 -4.16
C ASN A 223 -25.01 -11.37 -5.54
N ASN A 224 -25.94 -10.40 -5.67
CA ASN A 224 -26.20 -9.63 -6.90
C ASN A 224 -25.04 -8.68 -7.25
N MET A 225 -23.86 -9.24 -7.52
CA MET A 225 -22.68 -8.50 -7.97
C MET A 225 -22.85 -8.03 -9.42
N SER A 226 -22.24 -6.90 -9.74
CA SER A 226 -22.23 -6.32 -11.09
C SER A 226 -21.12 -6.90 -11.96
N SER A 227 -19.94 -7.20 -11.37
CA SER A 227 -18.84 -7.84 -12.09
C SER A 227 -17.89 -8.57 -11.16
N LEU A 228 -17.14 -9.51 -11.74
CA LEU A 228 -16.11 -10.32 -11.10
C LEU A 228 -14.87 -10.36 -11.99
N PHE A 229 -13.72 -10.06 -11.42
CA PHE A 229 -12.42 -10.28 -12.03
C PHE A 229 -11.57 -11.18 -11.13
N GLU A 230 -10.96 -12.21 -11.71
CA GLU A 230 -10.08 -13.12 -10.98
C GLU A 230 -8.72 -13.23 -11.68
N LYS A 231 -7.67 -13.23 -10.87
CA LYS A 231 -6.30 -13.46 -11.33
C LYS A 231 -5.55 -14.31 -10.33
N GLU A 232 -5.35 -15.56 -10.70
CA GLU A 232 -4.49 -16.49 -10.00
C GLU A 232 -3.13 -16.59 -10.67
N ASN A 233 -2.07 -16.62 -9.85
CA ASN A 233 -0.74 -17.00 -10.30
C ASN A 233 -0.06 -17.81 -9.19
N GLU A 234 1.15 -18.31 -9.46
CA GLU A 234 1.92 -19.12 -8.50
C GLU A 234 2.16 -18.42 -7.16
N LYS A 235 2.14 -17.07 -7.12
CA LYS A 235 2.46 -16.26 -5.93
C LYS A 235 1.22 -15.83 -5.16
N SER A 236 0.04 -15.80 -5.77
CA SER A 236 -1.11 -15.15 -5.16
C SER A 236 -2.45 -15.53 -5.79
N LEU A 237 -3.51 -15.40 -4.99
CA LEU A 237 -4.89 -15.35 -5.41
C LEU A 237 -5.38 -13.91 -5.35
N ASN A 238 -6.01 -13.43 -6.43
CA ASN A 238 -6.58 -12.08 -6.48
C ASN A 238 -7.99 -12.17 -7.05
N THR A 239 -8.95 -11.58 -6.34
CA THR A 239 -10.32 -11.43 -6.81
C THR A 239 -10.77 -10.00 -6.56
N GLN A 240 -11.47 -9.42 -7.53
CA GLN A 240 -12.12 -8.12 -7.42
C GLN A 240 -13.59 -8.30 -7.76
N ILE A 241 -14.47 -7.89 -6.85
CA ILE A 241 -15.93 -8.04 -6.94
C ILE A 241 -16.54 -6.66 -6.88
N THR A 242 -17.38 -6.33 -7.84
CA THR A 242 -18.02 -5.00 -7.93
C THR A 242 -19.50 -5.11 -7.62
N PHE A 243 -19.99 -4.21 -6.77
CA PHE A 243 -21.40 -3.98 -6.46
C PHE A 243 -21.72 -2.52 -6.78
N GLY A 244 -22.24 -2.21 -7.97
CA GLY A 244 -22.47 -0.81 -8.37
C GLY A 244 -21.18 0.04 -8.28
N SER A 245 -21.17 1.06 -7.41
CA SER A 245 -19.99 1.89 -7.14
C SER A 245 -19.01 1.29 -6.13
N LEU A 246 -19.38 0.24 -5.41
CA LEU A 246 -18.51 -0.41 -4.42
C LEU A 246 -17.67 -1.50 -5.09
N GLU A 247 -16.41 -1.58 -4.72
CA GLU A 247 -15.48 -2.62 -5.14
C GLU A 247 -14.88 -3.31 -3.92
N ILE A 248 -14.91 -4.63 -3.91
CA ILE A 248 -14.30 -5.47 -2.89
C ILE A 248 -13.14 -6.24 -3.51
N GLY A 249 -11.92 -5.93 -3.06
CA GLY A 249 -10.69 -6.62 -3.45
C GLY A 249 -10.26 -7.65 -2.40
N LEU A 250 -9.93 -8.85 -2.84
CA LEU A 250 -9.38 -9.94 -2.05
C LEU A 250 -7.99 -10.29 -2.58
N HIS A 251 -7.00 -10.32 -1.70
CA HIS A 251 -5.63 -10.75 -2.01
C HIS A 251 -5.13 -11.77 -0.99
N TYR A 252 -4.69 -12.93 -1.46
CA TYR A 252 -4.01 -13.94 -0.63
C TYR A 252 -2.62 -14.23 -1.21
N SER A 253 -1.58 -14.11 -0.40
CA SER A 253 -0.20 -14.44 -0.79
C SER A 253 0.09 -15.91 -0.54
N LYS A 254 0.48 -16.65 -1.59
CA LYS A 254 0.88 -18.06 -1.48
C LYS A 254 2.36 -18.16 -1.13
N HIS A 255 2.71 -19.22 -0.40
CA HIS A 255 4.11 -19.56 -0.17
C HIS A 255 4.81 -19.92 -1.49
N THR A 256 5.91 -19.22 -1.78
CA THR A 256 6.81 -19.52 -2.89
C THR A 256 8.26 -19.42 -2.41
N ARG A 257 9.22 -19.62 -3.31
CA ARG A 257 10.64 -19.42 -2.97
C ARG A 257 10.95 -18.01 -2.48
N TYR A 258 10.27 -16.99 -3.01
CA TYR A 258 10.59 -15.58 -2.76
C TYR A 258 9.55 -14.85 -1.88
N TYR A 259 8.40 -15.48 -1.64
CA TYR A 259 7.29 -14.88 -0.89
C TYR A 259 6.80 -15.87 0.15
N PHE A 260 6.57 -15.40 1.38
CA PHE A 260 6.02 -16.24 2.43
C PHE A 260 4.50 -16.11 2.45
N ASP A 261 3.83 -17.19 2.83
CA ASP A 261 2.42 -17.14 3.12
C ASP A 261 2.19 -16.29 4.38
N GLN A 262 1.38 -15.24 4.27
CA GLN A 262 1.08 -14.36 5.39
C GLN A 262 -0.01 -14.92 6.32
N GLY A 263 -0.76 -15.94 5.87
CA GLY A 263 -1.78 -16.66 6.62
C GLY A 263 -3.07 -15.87 6.82
N TYR A 264 -3.33 -14.89 5.95
CA TYR A 264 -4.54 -14.08 5.94
C TYR A 264 -4.87 -13.61 4.52
N THR A 265 -6.14 -13.26 4.33
CA THR A 265 -6.61 -12.56 3.14
C THR A 265 -6.66 -11.08 3.41
N LYS A 266 -5.96 -10.28 2.60
CA LYS A 266 -6.14 -8.83 2.62
C LYS A 266 -7.44 -8.51 1.90
N LEU A 267 -8.38 -7.93 2.63
CA LEU A 267 -9.67 -7.46 2.13
C LEU A 267 -9.64 -5.93 2.08
N GLU A 268 -9.91 -5.39 0.90
CA GLU A 268 -10.04 -3.95 0.64
C GLU A 268 -11.47 -3.69 0.16
N ILE A 269 -12.18 -2.78 0.81
CA ILE A 269 -13.53 -2.34 0.42
C ILE A 269 -13.39 -0.90 -0.01
N SER A 270 -13.58 -0.64 -1.30
CA SER A 270 -13.41 0.67 -1.92
C SER A 270 -14.72 1.20 -2.44
N ASP A 271 -15.08 2.41 -2.05
CA ASP A 271 -16.11 3.16 -2.78
C ASP A 271 -15.47 3.91 -3.95
N LYS A 272 -15.97 3.65 -5.16
CA LYS A 272 -15.51 4.25 -6.43
C LYS A 272 -16.33 5.47 -6.83
N ASN A 273 -17.28 5.91 -6.01
CA ASN A 273 -17.98 7.16 -6.28
C ASN A 273 -17.01 8.33 -6.44
N GLU A 274 -17.19 9.09 -7.52
CA GLU A 274 -16.41 10.31 -7.76
C GLU A 274 -16.95 11.46 -6.89
N TYR A 275 -16.27 11.71 -5.78
CA TYR A 275 -16.62 12.74 -4.81
C TYR A 275 -16.04 14.13 -5.14
N LEU A 276 -16.00 14.49 -6.42
CA LEU A 276 -15.35 15.71 -6.93
C LEU A 276 -15.92 17.01 -6.33
N ARG A 277 -17.18 17.00 -5.86
CA ARG A 277 -17.80 18.16 -5.20
C ARG A 277 -17.07 18.60 -3.92
N TYR A 278 -16.47 17.66 -3.17
CA TYR A 278 -15.74 17.96 -1.93
C TYR A 278 -14.39 18.62 -2.18
N ILE A 279 -13.93 18.64 -3.43
CA ILE A 279 -12.65 19.21 -3.84
C ILE A 279 -12.85 20.31 -4.89
N ALA A 280 -14.01 20.96 -4.92
CA ALA A 280 -14.25 22.15 -5.70
C ALA A 280 -13.40 23.33 -5.21
N ASN A 281 -13.01 24.23 -6.12
CA ASN A 281 -12.36 25.48 -5.78
C ASN A 281 -13.27 26.67 -6.14
N TYR A 282 -14.48 26.69 -5.56
CA TYR A 282 -15.50 27.69 -5.86
C TYR A 282 -14.98 29.14 -5.88
N PRO A 283 -14.16 29.61 -4.90
CA PRO A 283 -13.68 30.99 -4.90
C PRO A 283 -12.85 31.38 -6.14
N TYR A 284 -12.14 30.41 -6.73
CA TYR A 284 -11.42 30.62 -7.98
C TYR A 284 -12.31 30.38 -9.20
N GLU A 285 -13.10 29.31 -9.19
CA GLU A 285 -13.95 28.91 -10.32
C GLU A 285 -14.96 30.00 -10.73
N GLU A 286 -15.46 30.78 -9.77
CA GLU A 286 -16.38 31.91 -10.02
C GLU A 286 -15.71 33.08 -10.77
N LYS A 287 -14.40 33.26 -10.60
CA LYS A 287 -13.63 34.39 -11.16
C LYS A 287 -12.76 33.97 -12.34
N LEU A 288 -12.71 32.68 -12.63
CA LEU A 288 -11.88 32.07 -13.65
C LEU A 288 -12.04 32.77 -15.00
N GLU A 289 -10.92 33.21 -15.56
CA GLU A 289 -10.83 33.73 -16.91
C GLU A 289 -9.79 32.94 -17.72
N ILE A 290 -10.10 32.64 -18.99
CA ILE A 290 -9.18 31.91 -19.87
C ILE A 290 -8.56 32.96 -20.80
N SER A 291 -7.37 33.45 -20.44
CA SER A 291 -6.62 34.42 -21.24
C SER A 291 -5.83 33.74 -22.36
N ASN A 292 -5.29 32.55 -22.10
CA ASN A 292 -4.57 31.74 -23.09
C ASN A 292 -4.65 30.25 -22.70
N TYR A 293 -4.38 29.35 -23.64
CA TYR A 293 -4.42 27.91 -23.38
C TYR A 293 -3.54 27.09 -24.34
N LEU A 294 -3.26 25.86 -23.94
CA LEU A 294 -2.62 24.81 -24.72
C LEU A 294 -3.36 23.50 -24.51
N ILE A 295 -3.78 22.86 -25.60
CA ILE A 295 -4.34 21.51 -25.59
C ILE A 295 -3.21 20.51 -25.74
N ILE A 296 -3.20 19.49 -24.88
CA ILE A 296 -2.25 18.39 -24.93
C ILE A 296 -3.00 17.15 -25.44
N ASP A 297 -2.49 16.58 -26.51
CA ASP A 297 -3.02 15.37 -27.15
C ASP A 297 -2.56 14.13 -26.36
N SER A 298 -3.11 14.00 -25.16
CA SER A 298 -2.95 12.86 -24.26
C SER A 298 -3.96 12.95 -23.12
N ASN A 299 -4.49 11.82 -22.68
CA ASN A 299 -5.49 11.75 -21.60
C ASN A 299 -4.87 11.17 -20.34
N GLU A 300 -5.56 11.37 -19.20
CA GLU A 300 -5.17 10.86 -17.88
C GLU A 300 -3.75 11.25 -17.43
N LEU A 301 -3.29 12.46 -17.72
CA LEU A 301 -1.93 12.90 -17.38
C LEU A 301 -1.75 13.23 -15.89
N ILE A 302 -2.81 13.63 -15.19
CA ILE A 302 -2.75 13.86 -13.73
C ILE A 302 -2.97 12.52 -13.03
N LYS A 303 -1.88 11.81 -12.72
CA LYS A 303 -1.94 10.46 -12.12
C LYS A 303 -2.25 10.47 -10.62
N ASN A 304 -1.83 11.50 -9.90
CA ASN A 304 -2.14 11.63 -8.47
C ASN A 304 -3.62 11.92 -8.24
N ASP A 305 -4.08 11.65 -7.03
CA ASP A 305 -5.45 11.91 -6.61
C ASP A 305 -5.50 12.87 -5.43
N PHE A 306 -6.65 13.50 -5.21
CA PHE A 306 -6.86 14.45 -4.11
C PHE A 306 -6.67 13.82 -2.73
N THR A 307 -6.74 12.48 -2.66
CA THR A 307 -6.42 11.72 -1.46
C THR A 307 -4.96 11.80 -1.04
N SER A 308 -4.03 11.96 -1.99
CA SER A 308 -2.59 12.08 -1.75
C SER A 308 -2.04 13.49 -1.93
N ASP A 309 -2.68 14.34 -2.74
CA ASP A 309 -2.27 15.74 -2.94
C ASP A 309 -3.46 16.70 -2.78
N LYS A 310 -3.39 17.55 -1.75
CA LYS A 310 -4.43 18.53 -1.43
C LYS A 310 -4.65 19.60 -2.52
N ASN A 311 -3.68 19.78 -3.41
CA ASN A 311 -3.73 20.76 -4.49
C ASN A 311 -4.53 20.27 -5.69
N ILE A 312 -4.80 18.97 -5.77
CA ILE A 312 -5.67 18.40 -6.79
C ILE A 312 -7.12 18.73 -6.42
N LYS A 313 -7.79 19.36 -7.38
CA LYS A 313 -9.19 19.81 -7.31
C LYS A 313 -9.96 19.21 -8.46
N ARG A 314 -11.28 19.36 -8.46
CA ARG A 314 -12.08 19.03 -9.64
C ARG A 314 -11.71 19.95 -10.81
N ARG A 315 -12.01 19.51 -12.04
CA ARG A 315 -11.96 20.39 -13.22
C ARG A 315 -13.01 21.50 -13.10
N PRO A 316 -12.63 22.78 -13.26
CA PRO A 316 -13.59 23.87 -13.24
C PRO A 316 -14.68 23.69 -14.31
N PRO A 317 -15.97 23.96 -14.02
CA PRO A 317 -17.06 23.81 -14.98
C PRO A 317 -16.82 24.56 -16.28
N LYS A 318 -16.34 25.80 -16.22
CA LYS A 318 -16.04 26.63 -17.41
C LYS A 318 -14.95 26.01 -18.29
N ILE A 319 -13.92 25.40 -17.70
CA ILE A 319 -12.89 24.66 -18.46
C ILE A 319 -13.51 23.42 -19.14
N LYS A 320 -14.42 22.70 -18.46
CA LYS A 320 -15.15 21.56 -19.06
C LYS A 320 -16.09 22.00 -20.18
N SER A 321 -16.78 23.13 -20.02
CA SER A 321 -17.67 23.68 -21.06
C SER A 321 -16.91 24.15 -22.31
N HIS A 322 -15.71 24.73 -22.14
CA HIS A 322 -14.91 25.23 -23.28
C HIS A 322 -14.13 24.14 -24.01
N PHE A 323 -13.60 23.14 -23.30
CA PHE A 323 -12.66 22.18 -23.86
C PHE A 323 -13.09 20.72 -23.71
N GLY A 324 -14.33 20.46 -23.27
CA GLY A 324 -14.80 19.10 -23.01
C GLY A 324 -13.91 18.37 -22.01
N ASN A 325 -13.46 17.17 -22.40
CA ASN A 325 -12.58 16.32 -21.60
C ASN A 325 -11.10 16.44 -21.99
N ASP A 326 -10.75 17.31 -22.93
CA ASP A 326 -9.37 17.45 -23.39
C ASP A 326 -8.43 17.82 -22.23
N THR A 327 -7.19 17.34 -22.29
CA THR A 327 -6.15 17.79 -21.36
C THR A 327 -5.69 19.19 -21.76
N VAL A 328 -5.76 20.12 -20.82
CA VAL A 328 -5.52 21.55 -21.10
C VAL A 328 -4.61 22.15 -20.05
N ILE A 329 -3.67 22.98 -20.50
CA ILE A 329 -3.01 23.99 -19.69
C ILE A 329 -3.68 25.32 -20.02
N TRP A 330 -4.22 26.03 -19.03
CA TRP A 330 -4.83 27.35 -19.24
C TRP A 330 -4.15 28.40 -18.37
N VAL A 331 -4.19 29.63 -18.85
CA VAL A 331 -3.60 30.79 -18.22
C VAL A 331 -4.69 31.81 -17.97
N ASP A 332 -4.73 32.31 -16.74
CA ASP A 332 -5.68 33.30 -16.25
C ASP A 332 -4.89 34.51 -15.76
N ASN A 333 -4.70 35.49 -16.65
CA ASN A 333 -3.89 36.67 -16.35
C ASN A 333 -4.57 37.57 -15.32
N SER A 334 -5.90 37.67 -15.38
CA SER A 334 -6.71 38.50 -14.47
C SER A 334 -6.56 38.07 -13.01
N ASN A 335 -6.50 36.75 -12.76
CA ASN A 335 -6.31 36.19 -11.41
C ASN A 335 -4.88 35.74 -11.13
N LYS A 336 -3.94 35.95 -12.06
CA LYS A 336 -2.55 35.48 -12.01
C LYS A 336 -2.43 33.98 -11.73
N LYS A 337 -3.26 33.17 -12.38
CA LYS A 337 -3.25 31.71 -12.22
C LYS A 337 -2.82 31.01 -13.49
N ILE A 338 -2.23 29.84 -13.33
CA ILE A 338 -2.07 28.86 -14.40
C ILE A 338 -2.65 27.55 -13.90
N GLY A 339 -3.47 26.92 -14.74
CA GLY A 339 -4.12 25.67 -14.40
C GLY A 339 -3.77 24.56 -15.38
N PHE A 340 -3.86 23.35 -14.87
CA PHE A 340 -3.57 22.11 -15.58
C PHE A 340 -4.74 21.18 -15.32
N THR A 341 -5.33 20.60 -16.36
CA THR A 341 -6.45 19.67 -16.23
C THR A 341 -6.22 18.45 -17.09
N SER A 342 -6.66 17.30 -16.58
CA SER A 342 -6.79 16.06 -17.33
C SER A 342 -7.97 15.27 -16.75
N ASP A 343 -8.84 14.75 -17.61
CA ASP A 343 -10.18 14.25 -17.26
C ASP A 343 -10.96 15.26 -16.40
N ASN A 344 -11.45 14.82 -15.24
CA ASN A 344 -12.26 15.59 -14.30
C ASN A 344 -11.43 16.22 -13.16
N LYS A 345 -10.09 16.18 -13.23
CA LYS A 345 -9.17 16.69 -12.20
C LYS A 345 -8.38 17.89 -12.70
N SER A 346 -8.01 18.77 -11.78
CA SER A 346 -7.17 19.91 -12.08
C SER A 346 -6.20 20.28 -10.96
N ILE A 347 -5.14 20.98 -11.32
CA ILE A 347 -4.22 21.68 -10.42
C ILE A 347 -4.21 23.15 -10.86
N VAL A 348 -4.33 24.07 -9.91
CA VAL A 348 -4.30 25.51 -10.16
C VAL A 348 -3.21 26.14 -9.32
N LEU A 349 -2.25 26.79 -9.96
CA LEU A 349 -1.07 27.39 -9.36
C LEU A 349 -1.09 28.91 -9.49
N ASN A 350 -0.46 29.60 -8.54
CA ASN A 350 -0.19 31.03 -8.67
C ASN A 350 1.00 31.24 -9.60
N GLN A 351 0.87 32.05 -10.65
CA GLN A 351 1.96 32.31 -11.59
C GLN A 351 3.18 32.94 -10.91
N ASP A 352 2.96 33.77 -9.90
CA ASP A 352 4.02 34.49 -9.19
C ASP A 352 4.86 33.53 -8.32
N SER A 353 4.32 32.36 -7.92
CA SER A 353 5.07 31.38 -7.13
C SER A 353 5.92 30.43 -7.96
N ILE A 354 5.73 30.40 -9.29
CA ILE A 354 6.40 29.46 -10.18
C ILE A 354 7.74 30.03 -10.61
N LYS A 355 8.81 29.30 -10.34
CA LYS A 355 10.16 29.62 -10.81
C LYS A 355 10.32 29.23 -12.27
N ASN A 356 10.14 27.96 -12.57
CA ASN A 356 10.19 27.38 -13.90
C ASN A 356 9.39 26.07 -13.92
N PHE A 357 9.31 25.46 -15.09
CA PHE A 357 8.88 24.08 -15.21
C PHE A 357 10.06 23.19 -15.60
N VAL A 358 10.00 21.93 -15.18
CA VAL A 358 10.97 20.91 -15.53
C VAL A 358 10.24 19.75 -16.19
N ILE A 359 10.74 19.30 -17.33
CA ILE A 359 10.31 18.06 -17.98
C ILE A 359 11.41 17.02 -17.76
N LEU A 360 11.10 16.02 -16.93
CA LEU A 360 11.95 14.85 -16.73
C LEU A 360 11.59 13.78 -17.75
N ASN A 361 12.49 13.53 -18.68
CA ASN A 361 12.32 12.51 -19.70
C ASN A 361 13.11 11.27 -19.31
N ILE A 362 12.44 10.32 -18.67
CA ILE A 362 13.07 9.20 -17.98
C ILE A 362 12.97 7.95 -18.86
N LYS A 363 14.12 7.38 -19.19
CA LYS A 363 14.24 6.08 -19.86
C LYS A 363 14.77 5.03 -18.89
N THR A 364 14.10 3.88 -18.84
CA THR A 364 14.42 2.74 -17.97
C THR A 364 14.64 1.48 -18.80
N THR A 365 15.39 0.52 -18.25
CA THR A 365 15.63 -0.78 -18.91
C THR A 365 14.42 -1.72 -18.87
N ARG A 366 13.45 -1.50 -17.95
CA ARG A 366 12.33 -2.42 -17.66
C ARG A 366 10.95 -2.01 -18.23
N LYS A 367 10.91 -1.10 -19.20
CA LYS A 367 9.71 -0.62 -19.93
C LYS A 367 8.86 0.47 -19.26
N ASN A 368 9.30 1.06 -18.15
CA ASN A 368 8.60 2.17 -17.48
C ASN A 368 9.14 3.54 -17.91
N ASN A 369 9.32 3.73 -19.22
CA ASN A 369 9.77 5.02 -19.75
C ASN A 369 8.63 6.04 -19.62
N ARG A 370 8.92 7.21 -19.07
CA ARG A 370 7.92 8.23 -18.75
C ARG A 370 8.45 9.62 -18.94
N ASP A 371 7.53 10.54 -19.16
CA ASP A 371 7.79 11.98 -19.28
C ASP A 371 7.00 12.67 -18.15
N ILE A 372 7.66 13.46 -17.32
CA ILE A 372 7.04 14.07 -16.15
C ILE A 372 7.18 15.59 -16.22
N LEU A 373 6.05 16.31 -16.19
CA LEU A 373 6.05 17.77 -16.01
C LEU A 373 5.99 18.09 -14.52
N ILE A 374 6.94 18.89 -14.07
CA ILE A 374 7.11 19.32 -12.69
C ILE A 374 7.15 20.86 -12.65
N GLU A 375 6.54 21.43 -11.62
CA GLU A 375 6.73 22.84 -11.24
C GLU A 375 7.77 22.95 -10.14
N GLU A 376 8.78 23.82 -10.36
CA GLU A 376 9.62 24.31 -9.28
C GLU A 376 9.06 25.65 -8.77
N SER A 377 8.91 25.75 -7.45
CA SER A 377 8.40 26.95 -6.81
C SER A 377 9.54 27.83 -6.27
N PHE A 378 9.33 29.15 -6.22
CA PHE A 378 10.16 30.05 -5.41
C PHE A 378 9.89 29.90 -3.90
N THR A 379 8.72 29.40 -3.54
CA THR A 379 8.16 29.49 -2.18
C THR A 379 8.04 28.15 -1.46
N GLN A 380 8.26 27.05 -2.17
CA GLN A 380 8.12 25.69 -1.63
C GLN A 380 9.45 24.96 -1.76
N GLU A 381 9.84 24.23 -0.71
CA GLU A 381 11.07 23.40 -0.72
C GLU A 381 10.95 22.17 -1.61
N GLN A 382 9.73 21.77 -1.98
CA GLN A 382 9.46 20.58 -2.77
C GLN A 382 8.82 20.93 -4.10
N ASN A 383 9.36 20.32 -5.15
CA ASN A 383 8.83 20.38 -6.51
C ASN A 383 7.49 19.64 -6.60
N ARG A 384 6.57 20.14 -7.44
CA ARG A 384 5.23 19.56 -7.61
C ARG A 384 5.11 18.84 -8.96
N LEU A 385 4.70 17.57 -8.93
CA LEU A 385 4.32 16.84 -10.13
C LEU A 385 2.98 17.36 -10.66
N ILE A 386 2.94 17.73 -11.95
CA ILE A 386 1.74 18.20 -12.65
C ILE A 386 1.20 17.11 -13.55
N PHE A 387 2.02 16.64 -14.50
CA PHE A 387 1.65 15.60 -15.46
C PHE A 387 2.66 14.46 -15.45
N GLU A 388 2.17 13.24 -15.64
CA GLU A 388 2.96 12.06 -15.96
C GLU A 388 2.38 11.43 -17.23
N ALA A 389 3.23 11.31 -18.26
CA ALA A 389 2.87 10.86 -19.58
C ALA A 389 3.83 9.75 -20.06
N ASN A 390 3.50 9.15 -21.20
CA ASN A 390 4.42 8.26 -21.89
C ASN A 390 5.68 9.03 -22.32
N TYR A 391 6.79 8.30 -22.43
CA TYR A 391 8.08 8.84 -22.86
C TYR A 391 7.96 9.68 -24.14
N ASN A 392 8.60 10.86 -24.13
CA ASN A 392 8.60 11.88 -25.19
C ASN A 392 7.25 12.57 -25.48
N THR A 393 6.17 12.29 -24.74
CA THR A 393 4.87 12.92 -25.00
C THR A 393 4.86 14.43 -24.73
N LEU A 394 5.54 14.91 -23.68
CA LEU A 394 5.51 16.30 -23.25
C LEU A 394 6.58 17.15 -23.92
N LYS A 395 7.69 16.54 -24.37
CA LYS A 395 8.77 17.22 -25.12
C LYS A 395 8.28 18.06 -26.30
N LYS A 396 7.30 17.56 -27.07
CA LYS A 396 6.76 18.30 -28.23
C LYS A 396 6.06 19.61 -27.85
N TYR A 397 5.69 19.79 -26.57
CA TYR A 397 4.98 20.96 -26.06
C TYR A 397 5.89 21.97 -25.35
N VAL A 398 7.21 21.74 -25.26
CA VAL A 398 8.13 22.59 -24.48
C VAL A 398 8.01 24.08 -24.85
N ASN A 399 8.09 24.39 -26.14
CA ASN A 399 8.03 25.78 -26.60
C ASN A 399 6.66 26.41 -26.38
N ASP A 400 5.60 25.62 -26.53
CA ASP A 400 4.25 26.08 -26.26
C ASP A 400 4.04 26.38 -24.78
N ILE A 401 4.49 25.50 -23.89
CA ILE A 401 4.43 25.69 -22.44
C ILE A 401 5.23 26.94 -22.05
N LYS A 402 6.47 27.11 -22.57
CA LYS A 402 7.27 28.33 -22.33
C LYS A 402 6.50 29.59 -22.72
N ARG A 403 5.92 29.58 -23.92
CA ARG A 403 5.18 30.71 -24.50
C ARG A 403 3.93 31.04 -23.70
N ILE A 404 3.09 30.04 -23.40
CA ILE A 404 1.82 30.30 -22.72
C ILE A 404 2.03 30.67 -21.25
N ALA A 405 2.93 29.98 -20.55
CA ALA A 405 3.16 30.21 -19.13
C ALA A 405 4.05 31.43 -18.86
N ASN A 406 4.77 31.92 -19.87
CA ASN A 406 5.80 32.95 -19.75
C ASN A 406 6.82 32.59 -18.65
N LYS A 407 7.28 31.33 -18.67
CA LYS A 407 8.25 30.75 -17.74
C LYS A 407 9.22 29.87 -18.51
N ASP A 408 10.43 29.73 -17.99
CA ASP A 408 11.37 28.77 -18.54
C ASP A 408 10.86 27.33 -18.34
N VAL A 409 11.22 26.48 -19.29
CA VAL A 409 11.02 25.04 -19.24
C VAL A 409 12.37 24.38 -19.48
N VAL A 410 12.85 23.64 -18.49
CA VAL A 410 14.11 22.90 -18.53
C VAL A 410 13.80 21.44 -18.85
N ILE A 411 14.56 20.82 -19.74
CA ILE A 411 14.45 19.40 -20.04
C ILE A 411 15.64 18.69 -19.40
N ILE A 412 15.35 17.63 -18.66
CA ILE A 412 16.37 16.74 -18.10
C ILE A 412 16.15 15.36 -18.72
N GLU A 413 17.14 14.88 -19.45
CA GLU A 413 17.19 13.50 -19.92
C GLU A 413 17.79 12.65 -18.81
N ASP A 414 17.05 11.65 -18.34
CA ASP A 414 17.54 10.74 -17.32
C ASP A 414 17.47 9.29 -17.83
N TYR A 415 18.56 8.56 -17.61
CA TYR A 415 18.65 7.15 -17.95
C TYR A 415 18.92 6.35 -16.68
N ILE A 416 17.92 5.58 -16.27
CA ILE A 416 17.98 4.78 -15.06
C ILE A 416 18.23 3.32 -15.46
N GLU A 417 19.44 2.83 -15.19
CA GLU A 417 19.75 1.40 -15.19
C GLU A 417 19.20 0.78 -13.91
N ASP A 418 18.02 0.16 -14.00
CA ASP A 418 17.47 -0.63 -12.89
C ASP A 418 18.29 -1.92 -12.70
N VAL A 419 19.25 -1.91 -11.77
CA VAL A 419 20.05 -3.07 -11.34
C VAL A 419 19.16 -4.14 -10.69
#